data_AF-A0A1Q5QZM9-F1
#
_entry.id   AF-A0A1Q5QZM9-F1
#
_cell.length_a   1.000
_cell.length_b   1.000
_cell.length_c   1.000
_cell.angle_alpha   90.00
_cell.angle_beta   90.00
_cell.angle_gamma   90.00
#
_symmetry.space_group_name_H-M   'P 1'
#
loop_
_entity.id
_entity.type
_entity.pdbx_description
1 polymer ?
#
loop_
_entity_poly.entity_id
_entity_poly.type
_entity_poly.pdbx_seq_one_letter_code
_entity_poly.pdbx_strand_id
1 'polypeptide(L)'
;MTVIEQARSHVQETMKGKPMPRLPDFSVVVWLRKTDKFAALKAEVLDAAVAEPYESTEYQGMVDFHWSAPNLPDAERLAEALKAAARHPELVLLRIMSRVDGVDSISIKDERRTRH
;
A
#
# COMPACT_ATOMS: atom_id res chain seq x y z
N MET A 1 -9.96 25.06 35.03
CA MET A 1 -9.78 24.39 33.72
C MET A 1 -8.31 24.04 33.60
N THR A 2 -7.99 22.76 33.48
CA THR A 2 -6.59 22.31 33.47
C THR A 2 -6.02 22.37 32.04
N VAL A 3 -4.69 22.50 31.93
CA VAL A 3 -3.96 22.54 30.65
C VAL A 3 -4.30 21.34 29.75
N ILE A 4 -4.68 20.21 30.35
CA ILE A 4 -5.06 18.97 29.68
C ILE A 4 -6.44 19.09 28.98
N GLU A 5 -7.38 19.83 29.57
CA GLU A 5 -8.71 20.07 28.99
C GLU A 5 -8.63 21.05 27.81
N GLN A 6 -7.75 22.05 27.90
CA GLN A 6 -7.47 22.98 26.79
C GLN A 6 -6.80 22.27 25.61
N ALA A 7 -5.84 21.35 25.87
CA ALA A 7 -5.20 20.57 24.82
C ALA A 7 -6.18 19.62 24.09
N ARG A 8 -7.11 18.98 24.82
CA ARG A 8 -8.15 18.12 24.20
C ARG A 8 -9.15 18.92 23.36
N SER A 9 -9.53 20.11 23.83
CA SER A 9 -10.43 21.00 23.08
C SER A 9 -9.79 21.50 21.78
N HIS A 10 -8.50 21.84 21.80
CA HIS A 10 -7.77 22.31 20.62
C HIS A 10 -7.59 21.22 19.55
N VAL A 11 -7.39 19.96 19.96
CA VAL A 11 -7.33 18.81 19.03
C VAL A 11 -8.70 18.50 18.43
N GLN A 12 -9.79 18.65 19.19
CA GLN A 12 -11.15 18.49 18.66
C GLN A 12 -11.57 19.60 17.69
N GLU A 13 -11.13 20.84 17.91
CA GLU A 13 -11.40 21.97 17.03
C GLU A 13 -10.62 21.89 15.71
N THR A 14 -9.36 21.43 15.75
CA THR A 14 -8.52 21.28 14.55
C THR A 14 -8.95 20.15 13.61
N MET A 15 -9.81 19.22 14.06
CA MET A 15 -10.36 18.14 13.23
C MET A 15 -11.80 18.39 12.74
N LYS A 16 -12.46 19.46 13.18
CA LYS A 16 -13.76 19.90 12.61
C LYS A 16 -13.52 20.65 11.30
N GLY A 17 -13.28 19.92 10.21
CA GLY A 17 -13.37 20.52 8.87
C GLY A 17 -12.31 20.10 7.86
N LYS A 18 -11.32 19.28 8.22
CA LYS A 18 -10.53 18.56 7.22
C LYS A 18 -11.21 17.22 6.98
N PRO A 19 -11.79 16.96 5.79
CA PRO A 19 -12.19 15.60 5.44
C PRO A 19 -10.96 14.72 5.64
N MET A 20 -11.08 13.67 6.45
CA MET A 20 -10.03 12.65 6.52
C MET A 20 -9.76 12.20 5.08
N PRO A 21 -8.48 12.13 4.65
CA PRO A 21 -8.17 11.66 3.31
C PRO A 21 -8.87 10.33 3.10
N ARG A 22 -9.86 10.30 2.20
CA ARG A 22 -10.56 9.08 1.88
C ARG A 22 -9.53 8.16 1.23
N LEU A 23 -9.46 6.94 1.72
CA LEU A 23 -8.56 5.97 1.14
C LEU A 23 -9.03 5.62 -0.31
N PRO A 24 -8.12 5.36 -1.26
CA PRO A 24 -8.45 5.08 -2.67
C PRO A 24 -9.49 3.97 -2.88
N ASP A 25 -10.32 4.02 -3.92
CA ASP A 25 -11.26 2.91 -4.16
C ASP A 25 -10.52 1.61 -4.57
N PHE A 26 -9.40 1.74 -5.28
CA PHE A 26 -8.49 0.64 -5.60
C PHE A 26 -7.06 0.98 -5.16
N SER A 27 -6.37 -0.02 -4.60
CA SER A 27 -4.94 0.06 -4.30
C SER A 27 -4.21 -1.14 -4.91
N VAL A 28 -3.04 -0.93 -5.51
CA VAL A 28 -2.10 -2.01 -5.79
C VAL A 28 -1.13 -2.09 -4.63
N VAL A 29 -1.01 -3.27 -4.02
CA VAL A 29 -0.21 -3.51 -2.82
C VAL A 29 0.90 -4.51 -3.12
N VAL A 30 2.13 -4.10 -2.82
CA VAL A 30 3.34 -4.92 -2.97
C VAL A 30 4.02 -5.09 -1.64
N TRP A 31 4.42 -6.31 -1.27
CA TRP A 31 5.27 -6.55 -0.10
C TRP A 31 6.61 -7.12 -0.51
N LEU A 32 7.70 -6.48 -0.07
CA LEU A 32 9.08 -6.91 -0.31
C LEU A 32 9.74 -7.33 1.00
N ARG A 33 10.42 -8.48 1.00
CA ARG A 33 11.35 -8.86 2.08
C ARG A 33 12.64 -8.06 1.97
N LYS A 34 13.15 -7.58 3.11
CA LYS A 34 14.47 -6.96 3.21
C LYS A 34 15.56 -8.03 3.25
N THR A 35 16.05 -8.39 2.07
CA THR A 35 17.27 -9.19 1.89
C THR A 35 18.39 -8.32 1.30
N ASP A 36 19.52 -8.93 0.98
CA ASP A 36 20.61 -8.32 0.21
C ASP A 36 20.16 -7.80 -1.17
N LYS A 37 19.13 -8.41 -1.78
CA LYS A 37 18.57 -8.00 -3.08
C LYS A 37 17.52 -6.89 -2.99
N PHE A 38 17.14 -6.48 -1.78
CA PHE A 38 16.03 -5.55 -1.55
C PHE A 38 16.18 -4.23 -2.30
N ALA A 39 17.37 -3.63 -2.26
CA ALA A 39 17.59 -2.31 -2.87
C ALA A 39 17.37 -2.34 -4.39
N ALA A 40 17.89 -3.37 -5.06
CA ALA A 40 17.73 -3.55 -6.50
C ALA A 40 16.27 -3.83 -6.87
N LEU A 41 15.61 -4.73 -6.16
CA LEU A 41 14.20 -5.07 -6.42
C LEU A 41 13.26 -3.89 -6.11
N LYS A 42 13.54 -3.10 -5.07
CA LYS A 42 12.77 -1.89 -4.77
C LYS A 42 12.88 -0.89 -5.93
N ALA A 43 14.07 -0.67 -6.47
CA ALA A 43 14.25 0.20 -7.63
C ALA A 43 13.46 -0.31 -8.84
N GLU A 44 13.55 -1.60 -9.15
CA GLU A 44 12.76 -2.22 -10.23
C GLU A 44 11.25 -2.01 -10.06
N VAL A 45 10.73 -2.20 -8.84
CA VAL A 45 9.31 -1.99 -8.52
C VAL A 45 8.89 -0.53 -8.70
N LEU A 46 9.68 0.42 -8.20
CA LEU A 46 9.39 1.84 -8.32
C LEU A 46 9.45 2.32 -9.78
N ASP A 47 10.46 1.87 -10.52
CA ASP A 47 10.61 2.19 -11.95
C ASP A 47 9.42 1.63 -12.77
N ALA A 48 9.00 0.40 -12.48
CA ALA A 48 7.84 -0.21 -13.14
C ALA A 48 6.50 0.44 -12.78
N ALA A 49 6.37 0.95 -11.56
CA ALA A 49 5.16 1.64 -11.11
C ALA A 49 4.99 3.04 -11.72
N VAL A 50 6.08 3.68 -12.17
CA VAL A 50 6.12 5.02 -12.79
C VAL A 50 5.61 6.15 -11.87
N ALA A 51 5.19 5.83 -10.65
CA ALA A 51 4.71 6.74 -9.63
C ALA A 51 5.16 6.29 -8.25
N GLU A 52 5.32 7.27 -7.35
CA GLU A 52 5.59 6.97 -5.95
C GLU A 52 4.34 6.38 -5.27
N PRO A 53 4.51 5.41 -4.34
CA PRO A 53 3.42 4.92 -3.53
C PRO A 53 2.91 6.03 -2.60
N TYR A 54 1.60 6.08 -2.36
CA TYR A 54 1.04 7.03 -1.39
C TYR A 54 1.33 6.64 0.06
N GLU A 55 1.65 5.36 0.28
CA GLU A 55 1.97 4.80 1.58
C GLU A 55 3.08 3.74 1.44
N SER A 56 4.03 3.80 2.35
CA SER A 56 5.10 2.82 2.50
C SER A 56 5.29 2.53 3.98
N THR A 57 5.11 1.29 4.40
CA THR A 57 5.28 0.88 5.80
C THR A 57 6.34 -0.20 5.90
N GLU A 58 7.13 -0.16 6.97
CA GLU A 58 8.11 -1.20 7.27
C GLU A 58 7.64 -2.00 8.48
N TYR A 59 7.64 -3.33 8.34
CA TYR A 59 7.20 -4.21 9.41
C TYR A 59 7.91 -5.57 9.31
N GLN A 60 8.49 -6.02 10.44
CA GLN A 60 9.13 -7.35 10.57
C GLN A 60 10.08 -7.74 9.40
N GLY A 61 10.96 -6.83 9.00
CA GLY A 61 11.91 -7.09 7.89
C GLY A 61 11.25 -7.15 6.52
N MET A 62 10.04 -6.60 6.38
CA MET A 62 9.37 -6.38 5.10
C MET A 62 9.04 -4.90 4.93
N VAL A 63 8.88 -4.47 3.68
CA VAL A 63 8.32 -3.18 3.32
C VAL A 63 7.11 -3.42 2.45
N ASP A 64 5.99 -2.81 2.78
CA ASP A 64 4.82 -2.77 1.93
C ASP A 64 4.62 -1.40 1.31
N PHE A 65 4.24 -1.41 0.03
CA PHE A 65 3.96 -0.22 -0.77
C PHE A 65 2.54 -0.27 -1.27
N HIS A 66 1.88 0.88 -1.25
CA HIS A 66 0.51 1.04 -1.75
C HIS A 66 0.47 2.15 -2.79
N TRP A 67 -0.01 1.82 -3.97
CA TRP A 67 -0.30 2.77 -5.03
C TRP A 67 -1.80 2.90 -5.20
N SER A 68 -2.28 4.12 -5.39
CA SER A 68 -3.68 4.38 -5.68
C SER A 68 -3.95 4.14 -7.16
N ALA A 69 -5.11 3.57 -7.45
CA ALA A 69 -5.64 3.49 -8.80
C ALA A 69 -7.08 4.04 -8.80
N PRO A 70 -7.45 4.87 -9.79
CA PRO A 70 -8.77 5.51 -9.82
C PRO A 70 -9.89 4.52 -10.20
N ASN A 71 -9.57 3.40 -10.82
CA ASN A 71 -10.51 2.36 -11.24
C ASN A 71 -9.79 1.01 -11.36
N LEU A 72 -10.56 -0.07 -11.52
CA LEU A 72 -10.02 -1.43 -11.63
C LEU A 72 -9.09 -1.61 -12.85
N PRO A 73 -9.42 -1.15 -14.08
CA PRO A 73 -8.51 -1.26 -15.22
C PRO A 73 -7.13 -0.62 -15.01
N ASP A 74 -7.07 0.54 -14.34
CA ASP A 74 -5.79 1.19 -14.04
C ASP A 74 -5.01 0.42 -12.97
N ALA A 75 -5.70 -0.18 -11.99
CA ALA A 75 -5.08 -1.07 -11.02
C ALA A 75 -4.52 -2.35 -11.68
N GLU A 76 -5.26 -2.93 -12.62
CA GLU A 76 -4.83 -4.09 -13.40
C GLU A 76 -3.62 -3.76 -14.26
N ARG A 77 -3.59 -2.60 -14.92
CA ARG A 77 -2.44 -2.14 -15.71
C ARG A 77 -1.19 -1.99 -14.85
N LEU A 78 -1.32 -1.36 -13.68
CA LEU A 78 -0.20 -1.23 -12.75
C LEU A 78 0.27 -2.61 -12.24
N ALA A 79 -0.66 -3.48 -11.88
CA ALA A 79 -0.31 -4.81 -11.41
C ALA A 79 0.34 -5.67 -12.51
N GLU A 80 -0.07 -5.50 -13.78
CA GLU A 80 0.57 -6.13 -14.94
C GLU A 80 2.03 -5.67 -15.09
N ALA A 81 2.29 -4.37 -14.98
CA ALA A 81 3.64 -3.81 -15.05
C ALA A 81 4.57 -4.40 -13.97
N LEU A 82 4.01 -4.75 -12.80
CA LEU A 82 4.73 -5.32 -11.67
C LEU A 82 4.91 -6.85 -11.74
N LYS A 83 4.33 -7.55 -12.72
CA LYS A 83 4.41 -9.02 -12.81
C LYS A 83 5.83 -9.54 -13.02
N ALA A 84 6.68 -8.79 -13.70
CA ALA A 84 8.09 -9.17 -13.88
C ALA A 84 8.81 -9.22 -12.52
N ALA A 85 8.73 -8.12 -11.76
CA ALA A 85 9.27 -8.03 -10.40
C ALA A 85 8.66 -9.09 -9.46
N ALA A 86 7.39 -9.46 -9.65
CA ALA A 86 6.72 -10.47 -8.84
C ALA A 86 7.33 -11.88 -8.96
N ARG A 87 8.16 -12.14 -9.98
CA ARG A 87 8.92 -13.40 -10.08
C ARG A 87 10.03 -13.51 -9.06
N HIS A 88 10.47 -12.40 -8.46
CA HIS A 88 11.46 -12.40 -7.40
C HIS A 88 10.88 -13.03 -6.12
N PRO A 89 11.59 -13.95 -5.46
CA PRO A 89 11.11 -14.57 -4.22
C PRO A 89 11.02 -13.58 -3.06
N GLU A 90 11.71 -12.44 -3.14
CA GLU A 90 11.62 -11.36 -2.16
C GLU A 90 10.32 -10.57 -2.26
N LEU A 91 9.68 -10.48 -3.43
CA LEU A 91 8.35 -9.92 -3.59
C LEU A 91 7.33 -10.98 -3.20
N VAL A 92 6.75 -10.87 -1.99
CA VAL A 92 5.89 -11.91 -1.42
C VAL A 92 4.41 -11.63 -1.53
N LEU A 93 4.03 -10.41 -1.91
CA LEU A 93 2.64 -10.05 -2.20
C LEU A 93 2.60 -9.14 -3.42
N LEU A 94 1.72 -9.44 -4.37
CA LEU A 94 1.21 -8.51 -5.37
C LEU A 94 -0.30 -8.69 -5.42
N ARG A 95 -1.03 -7.65 -5.02
CA ARG A 95 -2.49 -7.69 -4.90
C ARG A 95 -3.13 -6.38 -5.33
N ILE A 96 -4.25 -6.48 -6.05
CA ILE A 96 -5.19 -5.39 -6.21
C ILE A 96 -6.18 -5.47 -5.06
N MET A 97 -6.17 -4.48 -4.18
CA MET A 97 -7.16 -4.31 -3.13
C MET A 97 -8.31 -3.42 -3.63
N SER A 98 -9.53 -3.88 -3.42
CA SER A 98 -10.76 -3.14 -3.71
C SER A 98 -11.44 -2.72 -2.41
N ARG A 99 -11.94 -1.47 -2.37
CA ARG A 99 -12.89 -0.96 -1.37
C ARG A 99 -14.28 -0.69 -1.97
N VAL A 100 -14.48 -1.06 -3.24
CA VAL A 100 -15.77 -0.87 -3.92
C VAL A 100 -16.68 -2.05 -3.59
N ASP A 101 -17.89 -1.75 -3.13
CA ASP A 101 -18.90 -2.77 -2.82
C ASP A 101 -19.18 -3.66 -4.03
N GLY A 102 -19.14 -4.97 -3.82
CA GLY A 102 -19.37 -5.97 -4.87
C GLY A 102 -18.20 -6.19 -5.83
N VAL A 103 -17.03 -5.56 -5.59
CA VAL A 103 -15.80 -5.82 -6.35
C VAL A 103 -14.75 -6.47 -5.46
N ASP A 104 -14.41 -7.72 -5.76
CA ASP A 104 -13.43 -8.49 -5.01
C ASP A 104 -12.00 -7.98 -5.22
N SER A 105 -11.15 -8.22 -4.22
CA SER A 105 -9.70 -8.01 -4.33
C SER A 105 -9.04 -9.15 -5.11
N ILE A 106 -8.12 -8.82 -6.02
CA ILE A 106 -7.45 -9.79 -6.90
C ILE A 106 -6.02 -10.05 -6.39
N SER A 107 -5.74 -11.27 -5.97
CA SER A 107 -4.39 -11.69 -5.59
C SER A 107 -3.65 -12.28 -6.81
N ILE A 108 -2.54 -11.66 -7.20
CA ILE A 108 -1.67 -12.13 -8.29
C ILE A 108 -0.54 -12.99 -7.72
N LYS A 109 -0.01 -12.61 -6.56
CA LYS A 109 0.94 -13.38 -5.77
C LYS A 109 0.65 -13.16 -4.29
N ASP A 110 0.60 -14.23 -3.50
CA ASP A 110 0.58 -14.15 -2.03
C ASP A 110 1.35 -15.34 -1.44
N GLU A 111 2.60 -15.10 -1.09
CA GLU A 111 3.54 -16.06 -0.48
C GLU A 111 3.90 -15.65 0.96
N ARG A 112 3.11 -14.74 1.54
CA ARG A 112 3.23 -14.39 2.96
C ARG A 112 2.84 -15.63 3.74
N ARG A 113 3.83 -16.30 4.34
CA ARG A 113 3.58 -17.47 5.20
C ARG A 113 2.77 -17.01 6.41
N THR A 114 1.45 -17.22 6.40
CA THR A 114 0.65 -17.20 7.62
C THR A 114 0.99 -18.47 8.39
N ARG A 115 1.83 -18.36 9.42
CA ARG A 115 1.84 -19.42 10.43
C ARG A 115 0.46 -19.38 11.10
N HIS A 116 -0.31 -20.45 10.91
CA HIS A 116 -1.58 -20.71 11.59
C HIS A 116 -1.37 -20.89 13.09
#